data_AF-A0AAW8F4G9-F1
#
_entry.id   AF-A0AAW8F4G9-F1
#
_cell.length_a   1.000
_cell.length_b   1.000
_cell.length_c   1.000
_cell.angle_alpha   90.00
_cell.angle_beta   90.00
_cell.angle_gamma   90.00
#
_symmetry.space_group_name_H-M   'P 1'
#
loop_
_entity.id
_entity.type
_entity.pdbx_description
1 polymer ?
#
loop_
_entity_poly.entity_id
_entity_poly.type
_entity_poly.pdbx_seq_one_letter_code
_entity_poly.pdbx_strand_id
1 'polypeptide(L)'
;MLSRTRKIAAAVGVAATLAFGVTACSGKFSEPFKDAPRSGNDNGAPADVIRMPDGFSNAASKCDGPNRVYVLYHGDQAYGDIAVVKDDPRCTK
;
A
#
# COMPACT_ATOMS: atom_id res chain seq x y z
N MET A 1 28.50 -33.69 8.83
CA MET A 1 27.56 -34.43 7.96
C MET A 1 26.20 -34.47 8.64
N LEU A 2 25.18 -33.73 8.18
CA LEU A 2 23.86 -33.75 8.84
C LEU A 2 23.22 -35.14 8.74
N SER A 3 22.69 -35.65 9.85
CA SER A 3 21.89 -36.88 9.91
C SER A 3 20.73 -36.82 8.90
N ARG A 4 20.40 -37.96 8.27
CA ARG A 4 19.28 -38.08 7.31
C ARG A 4 17.99 -37.47 7.85
N THR A 5 17.72 -37.62 9.14
CA THR A 5 16.53 -37.09 9.80
C THR A 5 16.51 -35.56 9.81
N ARG A 6 17.67 -34.90 9.98
CA ARG A 6 17.77 -33.43 9.95
C ARG A 6 17.63 -32.87 8.53
N LYS A 7 18.08 -33.62 7.51
CA LYS A 7 17.90 -33.24 6.10
C LYS A 7 16.44 -33.32 5.67
N ILE A 8 15.72 -34.35 6.11
CA ILE A 8 14.28 -34.50 5.85
C ILE A 8 13.50 -33.38 6.54
N ALA A 9 13.79 -33.09 7.82
CA ALA A 9 13.14 -32.01 8.54
C ALA A 9 13.35 -30.63 7.87
N ALA A 10 14.56 -30.35 7.39
CA ALA A 10 14.87 -29.12 6.67
C ALA A 10 14.11 -29.01 5.33
N ALA A 11 14.03 -30.11 4.56
CA ALA A 11 13.31 -30.13 3.30
C ALA A 11 11.79 -29.94 3.50
N VAL A 12 11.21 -30.56 4.53
CA VAL A 12 9.80 -30.37 4.89
C VAL A 12 9.54 -28.93 5.34
N GLY A 13 10.44 -28.34 6.14
CA GLY A 13 10.33 -26.94 6.56
C GLY A 13 10.31 -25.98 5.37
N VAL A 14 11.25 -26.12 4.44
CA VAL A 14 11.32 -25.26 3.24
C VAL A 14 10.10 -25.42 2.34
N ALA A 15 9.64 -26.66 2.11
CA ALA A 15 8.45 -26.93 1.32
C ALA A 15 7.18 -26.32 1.95
N ALA A 16 7.06 -26.38 3.28
CA ALA A 16 5.95 -25.76 4.00
C ALA A 16 5.99 -24.22 3.86
N THR A 17 7.16 -23.59 4.06
CA THR A 17 7.29 -22.12 3.92
C THR A 17 6.95 -21.65 2.52
N LEU A 18 7.39 -22.38 1.48
CA LEU A 18 7.04 -22.09 0.10
C LEU A 18 5.53 -22.21 -0.12
N ALA A 19 4.91 -23.31 0.33
CA ALA A 19 3.47 -23.54 0.16
C ALA A 19 2.60 -22.46 0.84
N PHE A 20 2.96 -22.02 2.05
CA PHE A 20 2.27 -20.93 2.74
C PHE A 20 2.58 -19.54 2.16
N GLY A 21 3.76 -19.35 1.56
CA GLY A 21 4.12 -18.10 0.89
C GLY A 21 3.32 -17.85 -0.38
N VAL A 22 3.02 -18.89 -1.18
CA VAL A 22 2.27 -18.72 -2.44
C VAL A 22 0.80 -18.35 -2.18
N THR A 23 0.16 -18.87 -1.12
CA THR A 23 -1.23 -18.53 -0.79
C THR A 23 -1.38 -17.14 -0.16
N ALA A 24 -0.34 -16.62 0.50
CA ALA A 24 -0.36 -15.27 1.07
C ALA A 24 -0.44 -14.17 0.00
N CYS A 25 0.11 -14.42 -1.20
CA CYS A 25 0.05 -13.46 -2.30
C CYS A 25 -1.26 -13.53 -3.11
N SER A 26 -1.95 -14.69 -3.14
CA SER A 26 -3.11 -14.86 -4.03
C SER A 26 -4.33 -14.03 -3.61
N GLY A 27 -4.51 -13.77 -2.31
CA GLY A 27 -5.62 -12.95 -1.82
C GLY A 27 -5.55 -11.50 -2.28
N LYS A 28 -4.33 -10.94 -2.42
CA LYS A 28 -4.09 -9.54 -2.76
C LYS A 28 -4.36 -9.21 -4.23
N PHE A 29 -4.16 -10.16 -5.15
CA PHE A 29 -4.49 -9.98 -6.57
C PHE A 29 -5.98 -10.11 -6.89
N SER A 30 -6.73 -10.77 -5.99
CA SER A 30 -8.19 -10.86 -6.10
C SER A 30 -8.92 -9.72 -5.40
N GLU A 31 -8.21 -8.84 -4.69
CA GLU A 31 -8.84 -7.63 -4.17
C GLU A 31 -9.21 -6.76 -5.38
N PRO A 32 -10.50 -6.49 -5.62
CA PRO A 32 -10.86 -5.45 -6.56
C PRO A 32 -10.15 -4.18 -6.12
N PHE A 33 -9.63 -3.39 -7.08
CA PHE A 33 -9.05 -2.05 -6.88
C PHE A 33 -10.11 -1.07 -6.32
N LYS A 34 -10.75 -1.45 -5.22
CA LYS A 34 -11.71 -0.67 -4.48
C LYS A 34 -10.89 0.45 -3.89
N ASP A 35 -11.21 1.67 -4.32
CA ASP A 35 -10.92 2.86 -3.55
C ASP A 35 -11.07 2.54 -2.06
N ALA A 36 -10.11 2.99 -1.24
CA ALA A 36 -10.18 2.84 0.20
C ALA A 36 -11.62 3.14 0.64
N PRO A 37 -12.27 2.26 1.44
CA PRO A 37 -13.69 2.35 1.70
C PRO A 37 -14.03 3.78 2.11
N ARG A 38 -14.76 4.48 1.24
CA ARG A 38 -15.30 5.80 1.53
C ARG A 38 -16.30 5.56 2.65
N SER A 39 -15.86 5.62 3.90
CA SER A 39 -16.79 5.87 5.00
C SER A 39 -17.55 7.11 4.55
N GLY A 40 -18.89 7.06 4.54
CA GLY A 40 -19.75 8.10 3.96
C GLY A 40 -19.57 9.51 4.54
N ASN A 41 -18.56 9.70 5.39
CA ASN A 41 -17.98 10.96 5.78
C ASN A 41 -16.96 11.41 4.73
N ASP A 42 -17.45 11.77 3.54
CA ASP A 42 -16.66 12.66 2.71
C ASP A 42 -16.51 13.96 3.53
N ASN A 43 -15.29 14.34 3.90
CA ASN A 43 -15.04 15.49 4.78
C ASN A 43 -15.33 16.85 4.09
N GLY A 44 -16.18 16.83 3.05
CA GLY A 44 -16.68 17.94 2.27
C GLY A 44 -15.73 18.44 1.18
N ALA A 45 -14.49 17.94 1.13
CA ALA A 45 -13.49 18.37 0.16
C ALA A 45 -13.02 17.18 -0.69
N PRO A 46 -13.07 17.24 -2.03
CA PRO A 46 -12.40 16.26 -2.87
C PRO A 46 -10.89 16.32 -2.66
N ALA A 47 -10.18 15.22 -2.96
CA ALA A 47 -8.72 15.24 -2.95
C ALA A 47 -8.18 16.06 -4.14
N ASP A 48 -7.10 16.81 -3.93
CA ASP A 48 -6.36 17.47 -4.99
C ASP A 48 -5.50 16.43 -5.71
N VAL A 49 -5.67 16.31 -7.03
CA VAL A 49 -4.90 15.38 -7.87
C VAL A 49 -3.76 16.14 -8.54
N ILE A 50 -2.53 15.74 -8.24
CA ILE A 50 -1.30 16.24 -8.84
C ILE A 50 -0.86 15.24 -9.91
N ARG A 51 -0.97 15.65 -11.17
CA ARG A 51 -0.53 14.85 -12.32
C ARG A 51 0.87 15.27 -12.73
N MET A 52 1.80 14.32 -12.75
CA MET A 52 3.17 14.56 -13.22
C MET A 52 3.38 13.89 -14.58
N PRO A 53 3.92 14.59 -15.58
CA PRO A 53 4.34 13.96 -16.83
C PRO A 53 5.64 13.16 -16.64
N ASP A 54 5.84 12.16 -17.50
CA ASP A 54 7.13 11.49 -17.79
C ASP A 54 7.88 10.82 -16.63
N GLY A 55 7.50 9.57 -16.31
CA GLY A 55 8.30 8.68 -15.45
C GLY A 55 8.23 8.96 -13.95
N PHE A 56 7.50 10.00 -13.53
CA PHE A 56 7.19 10.31 -12.13
C PHE A 56 5.80 9.81 -11.74
N SER A 57 5.62 9.48 -10.45
CA SER A 57 4.33 9.04 -9.91
C SER A 57 3.36 10.21 -9.76
N ASN A 58 2.07 9.96 -10.01
CA ASN A 58 1.02 10.93 -9.67
C ASN A 58 0.80 10.95 -8.16
N ALA A 59 0.21 12.03 -7.65
CA ALA A 59 -0.14 12.15 -6.23
C ALA A 59 -1.60 12.58 -6.06
N ALA A 60 -2.26 12.06 -5.03
CA ALA A 60 -3.49 12.64 -4.48
C ALA A 60 -3.15 13.28 -3.13
N SER A 61 -3.77 14.41 -2.79
CA SER A 61 -3.54 15.04 -1.50
C SER A 61 -4.80 15.62 -0.87
N LYS A 62 -4.84 15.61 0.45
CA LYS A 62 -6.01 16.04 1.22
C LYS A 62 -5.59 16.61 2.57
N CYS A 63 -6.36 17.56 3.07
CA CYS A 63 -6.22 18.02 4.45
C CYS A 63 -6.89 17.03 5.43
N ASP A 64 -6.18 16.71 6.49
CA ASP A 64 -6.66 15.98 7.67
C ASP A 64 -6.36 16.81 8.92
N GLY A 65 -7.37 17.54 9.40
CA GLY A 65 -7.18 18.60 10.39
C GLY A 65 -6.18 19.66 9.90
N PRO A 66 -5.19 20.06 10.70
CA PRO A 66 -4.17 21.04 10.31
C PRO A 66 -3.10 20.45 9.38
N ASN A 67 -3.13 19.14 9.11
CA ASN A 67 -2.07 18.45 8.36
C ASN A 67 -2.49 18.21 6.91
N ARG A 68 -1.52 18.17 6.00
CA ARG A 68 -1.74 17.74 4.62
C ARG A 68 -1.14 16.36 4.38
N VAL A 69 -1.96 15.46 3.84
CA VAL A 69 -1.56 14.10 3.49
C VAL A 69 -1.41 14.00 1.98
N TYR A 70 -0.35 13.36 1.52
CA TYR A 70 -0.09 13.01 0.13
C TYR A 70 -0.02 11.49 0.00
N VAL A 71 -0.66 10.95 -1.03
CA VAL A 71 -0.61 9.53 -1.39
C VAL A 71 -0.15 9.44 -2.84
N LEU A 72 0.93 8.72 -3.08
CA LEU A 72 1.42 8.49 -4.43
C LEU A 72 0.69 7.33 -5.10
N TYR A 73 0.54 7.39 -6.41
CA TYR A 73 0.06 6.28 -7.22
C TYR A 73 1.06 5.98 -8.33
N HIS A 74 1.54 4.73 -8.34
CA HIS A 74 2.37 4.18 -9.40
C HIS A 74 1.48 3.29 -10.27
N GLY A 75 1.44 3.55 -11.59
CA GLY A 75 0.54 2.83 -12.51
C GLY A 75 0.82 1.32 -12.61
N ASP A 76 1.95 0.86 -12.09
CA ASP A 76 2.44 -0.51 -12.10
C ASP A 76 2.38 -1.21 -10.72
N GLN A 77 2.07 -0.51 -9.62
CA GLN A 77 2.00 -1.10 -8.27
C GLN A 77 0.87 -0.54 -7.38
N ALA A 78 0.48 -1.32 -6.37
CA ALA A 78 -0.59 -0.99 -5.43
C ALA A 78 -0.14 0.08 -4.42
N TYR A 79 -0.54 1.34 -4.66
CA TYR A 79 -0.41 2.53 -3.80
C TYR A 79 1.02 2.85 -3.32
N GLY A 80 1.50 4.04 -3.68
CA GLY A 80 2.82 4.54 -3.29
C GLY A 80 2.86 5.13 -1.88
N ASP A 81 4.04 5.62 -1.51
CA ASP A 81 4.34 6.17 -0.19
C ASP A 81 3.36 7.27 0.26
N ILE A 82 3.15 7.32 1.57
CA ILE A 82 2.37 8.36 2.24
C ILE A 82 3.33 9.38 2.86
N ALA A 83 3.17 10.65 2.49
CA ALA A 83 3.85 11.75 3.14
C ALA A 83 2.84 12.63 3.87
N VAL A 84 3.19 13.05 5.09
CA VAL A 84 2.36 13.94 5.91
C VAL A 84 3.14 15.21 6.19
N VAL A 85 2.58 16.34 5.78
CA VAL A 85 3.07 17.68 6.13
C VAL A 85 2.28 18.14 7.35
N LYS A 86 2.96 18.28 8.48
CA LYS A 86 2.36 18.77 9.71
C LYS A 86 2.09 20.28 9.63
N ASP A 87 0.94 20.70 10.15
CA ASP A 87 0.53 22.11 10.28
C ASP A 87 0.66 22.90 8.95
N ASP A 88 0.16 22.31 7.86
CA ASP A 88 0.19 22.93 6.55
C ASP A 88 -0.74 24.16 6.55
N PRO A 89 -0.23 25.38 6.25
CA PRO A 89 -1.04 26.60 6.28
C PRO A 89 -2.18 26.59 5.26
N ARG A 90 -2.19 25.67 4.29
CA ARG A 90 -3.29 25.48 3.34
C ARG A 90 -4.43 24.64 3.93
N CYS A 91 -4.21 24.00 5.08
CA CYS A 91 -5.18 23.17 5.78
C CYS A 91 -5.82 23.87 6.99
N THR A 92 -5.71 25.21 7.06
CA THR A 92 -6.46 26.04 8.00
C THR A 92 -7.93 26.07 7.60
N LYS A 93 -8.76 25.24 8.24
CA LYS A 93 -10.21 25.44 8.32
C LYS A 93 -10.54 26.44 9.41
#